data_AF-A0A7W7MMJ6-F1
#
_entry.id   AF-A0A7W7MMJ6-F1
#
_cell.length_a   1.000
_cell.length_b   1.000
_cell.length_c   1.000
_cell.angle_alpha   90.00
_cell.angle_beta   90.00
_cell.angle_gamma   90.00
#
_symmetry.space_group_name_H-M   'P 1'
#
loop_
_entity.id
_entity.type
_entity.pdbx_description
1 polymer ?
#
loop_
_entity_poly.entity_id
_entity_poly.type
_entity_poly.pdbx_seq_one_letter_code
_entity_poly.pdbx_strand_id
1 'polypeptide(L)'
;MPTVGDEIVVRARVSEFFSMTQLSGASQVTKLASDVPAGEVQIDDATPPSELAAAERFWERHEGMQLRVRAGSGAVSGRNVFGGTADAEIWVIDKDDPLLAPADPYARRVFRDAHPLDNLPGTVDDGNGDRILLGSIGVKATAGDNGDRERPRARADRVRRRRERLPPVGRPGSGQPG
;
A
#
# COMPACT_ATOMS: atom_id res chain seq x y z
N MET A 1 11.37 -30.97 12.13
CA MET A 1 10.83 -29.94 11.24
C MET A 1 11.29 -28.59 11.79
N PRO A 2 11.83 -27.69 10.97
CA PRO A 2 12.14 -26.32 11.40
C PRO A 2 10.89 -25.62 11.93
N THR A 3 11.09 -24.74 12.90
CA THR A 3 10.04 -23.86 13.43
C THR A 3 10.40 -22.40 13.20
N VAL A 4 9.41 -21.50 13.28
CA VAL A 4 9.67 -20.05 13.24
C VAL A 4 10.65 -19.69 14.35
N GLY A 5 11.70 -18.93 14.02
CA GLY A 5 12.81 -18.59 14.92
C GLY A 5 14.05 -19.46 14.76
N ASP A 6 14.02 -20.49 13.91
CA ASP A 6 15.20 -21.30 13.61
C ASP A 6 16.04 -20.69 12.49
N GLU A 7 17.37 -20.66 12.68
CA GLU A 7 18.31 -20.45 11.58
C GLU A 7 18.71 -21.81 11.00
N ILE A 8 18.58 -21.97 9.69
CA ILE A 8 18.82 -23.25 9.00
C ILE A 8 19.65 -23.05 7.74
N VAL A 9 20.42 -24.08 7.40
CA VAL A 9 21.04 -24.19 6.07
C VAL A 9 20.13 -25.03 5.20
N VAL A 10 19.78 -24.52 4.02
CA VAL A 10 18.93 -25.18 3.04
C VAL A 10 19.72 -25.46 1.76
N ARG A 11 19.48 -26.62 1.15
CA ARG A 11 19.89 -26.92 -0.22
C ARG A 11 18.64 -26.91 -1.09
N ALA A 12 18.64 -26.11 -2.15
CA ALA A 12 17.53 -26.02 -3.08
C ALA A 12 18.03 -25.65 -4.49
N ARG A 13 17.12 -25.73 -5.47
CA ARG A 13 17.34 -25.14 -6.80
C ARG A 13 16.68 -23.78 -6.85
N VAL A 14 17.36 -22.78 -7.40
CA VAL A 14 16.73 -21.49 -7.74
C VAL A 14 15.93 -21.69 -9.02
N SER A 15 14.66 -21.28 -8.99
CA SER A 15 13.73 -21.41 -10.12
C SER A 15 12.67 -20.31 -10.06
N GLU A 16 11.92 -20.13 -11.14
CA GLU A 16 10.86 -19.13 -11.22
C GLU A 16 9.48 -19.81 -11.34
N PHE A 17 8.46 -19.25 -10.69
CA PHE A 17 7.06 -19.65 -10.87
C PHE A 17 6.15 -18.43 -10.76
N PHE A 18 5.33 -18.18 -11.78
CA PHE A 18 4.52 -16.95 -11.90
C PHE A 18 5.34 -15.65 -11.69
N SER A 19 6.56 -15.58 -12.24
CA SER A 19 7.45 -14.42 -12.08
C SER A 19 7.81 -14.10 -10.63
N MET A 20 7.91 -15.15 -9.82
CA MET A 20 8.47 -15.12 -8.48
C MET A 20 9.68 -16.06 -8.42
N THR A 21 10.79 -15.58 -7.90
CA THR A 21 11.95 -16.40 -7.56
C THR A 21 11.62 -17.27 -6.36
N GLN A 22 11.77 -18.58 -6.54
CA GLN A 22 11.52 -19.57 -5.49
C GLN A 22 12.64 -20.61 -5.39
N LEU A 23 12.80 -21.14 -4.18
CA LEU A 23 13.65 -22.29 -3.88
C LEU A 23 12.87 -23.58 -4.08
N SER A 24 13.05 -24.26 -5.21
CA SER A 24 12.38 -25.53 -5.52
C SER A 24 13.16 -26.75 -5.05
N GLY A 25 12.44 -27.79 -4.63
CA GLY A 25 13.02 -29.03 -4.11
C GLY A 25 13.87 -28.82 -2.85
N ALA A 26 13.52 -27.84 -2.02
CA ALA A 26 14.28 -27.47 -0.84
C ALA A 26 14.37 -28.61 0.17
N SER A 27 15.58 -28.87 0.67
CA SER A 27 15.84 -29.77 1.79
C SER A 27 16.70 -29.09 2.84
N GLN A 28 16.33 -29.27 4.11
CA GLN A 28 17.16 -28.81 5.22
C GLN A 28 18.45 -29.63 5.25
N VAL A 29 19.58 -28.94 5.29
CA VAL A 29 20.91 -29.54 5.46
C VAL A 29 21.24 -29.63 6.95
N THR A 30 21.09 -28.51 7.68
CA THR A 30 21.32 -28.47 9.13
C THR A 30 20.56 -27.32 9.77
N LYS A 31 20.41 -27.36 11.10
CA LYS A 31 19.97 -26.24 11.93
C LYS A 31 21.20 -25.61 12.59
N LEU A 32 21.30 -24.29 12.55
CA LEU A 32 22.41 -23.53 13.12
C LEU A 32 22.06 -22.98 14.51
N ALA A 33 20.85 -22.44 14.66
CA ALA A 33 20.37 -21.86 15.91
C ALA A 33 18.85 -22.05 16.07
N SER A 34 18.36 -21.87 17.31
CA SER A 34 16.94 -21.78 17.64
C SER A 34 16.67 -20.44 18.32
N ASP A 35 15.41 -20.01 18.33
CA ASP A 35 14.96 -18.80 19.03
C ASP A 35 15.75 -17.55 18.65
N VAL A 36 16.15 -17.46 17.36
CA VAL A 36 16.90 -16.33 16.82
C VAL A 36 16.07 -15.05 17.00
N PRO A 37 16.59 -14.04 17.71
CA PRO A 37 15.89 -12.79 17.92
C PRO A 37 15.52 -12.12 16.61
N ALA A 38 14.31 -11.54 16.53
CA ALA A 38 13.85 -10.82 15.33
C ALA A 38 14.79 -9.67 14.90
N GLY A 39 15.56 -9.10 15.83
CA GLY A 39 16.54 -8.06 15.55
C GLY A 39 17.81 -8.54 14.84
N GLU A 40 18.04 -9.85 14.74
CA GLU A 40 19.14 -10.42 13.96
C GLU A 40 18.78 -10.62 12.47
N VAL A 41 17.49 -10.56 12.13
CA VAL A 41 17.03 -10.58 10.74
C VAL A 41 17.34 -9.22 10.12
N GLN A 42 18.06 -9.22 8.99
CA GLN A 42 18.28 -8.01 8.21
C GLN A 42 16.93 -7.45 7.73
N ILE A 43 16.71 -6.16 8.01
CA ILE A 43 15.55 -5.41 7.56
C ILE A 43 16.06 -4.16 6.84
N ASP A 44 15.85 -4.12 5.53
CA ASP A 44 16.19 -2.96 4.70
C ASP A 44 15.00 -2.02 4.54
N ASP A 45 15.24 -0.79 4.10
CA ASP A 45 14.16 0.15 3.77
C ASP A 45 13.57 -0.14 2.39
N ALA A 46 12.25 -0.11 2.28
CA ALA A 46 11.54 -0.18 1.01
C ALA A 46 11.68 1.14 0.24
N THR A 47 12.78 1.31 -0.49
CA THR A 47 13.05 2.48 -1.34
C THR A 47 13.20 2.08 -2.81
N PRO A 48 12.16 1.49 -3.43
CA PRO A 48 12.20 1.22 -4.86
C PRO A 48 12.33 2.53 -5.64
N PRO A 49 13.17 2.61 -6.68
CA PRO A 49 13.21 3.77 -7.57
C PRO A 49 11.91 3.92 -8.37
N SER A 50 11.58 5.14 -8.80
CA SER A 50 10.40 5.41 -9.65
C SER A 50 10.52 4.88 -11.08
N GLU A 51 11.73 4.70 -11.59
CA GLU A 51 11.95 4.10 -12.91
C GLU A 51 11.62 2.60 -12.87
N LEU A 52 10.68 2.16 -13.72
CA LEU A 52 10.10 0.82 -13.69
C LEU A 52 11.16 -0.30 -13.69
N ALA A 53 12.12 -0.29 -14.61
CA ALA A 53 13.10 -1.37 -14.71
C ALA A 53 14.05 -1.39 -13.49
N ALA A 54 14.34 -0.23 -12.89
CA ALA A 54 15.10 -0.14 -11.66
C ALA A 54 14.31 -0.60 -10.44
N ALA A 55 13.00 -0.33 -10.41
CA ALA A 55 12.07 -0.83 -9.40
C ALA A 55 11.95 -2.35 -9.45
N GLU A 56 11.79 -2.94 -10.64
CA GLU A 56 11.78 -4.39 -10.84
C GLU A 56 13.05 -5.04 -10.28
N ARG A 57 14.22 -4.51 -10.64
CA ARG A 57 15.50 -4.98 -10.08
C ARG A 57 15.60 -4.79 -8.57
N PHE A 58 14.96 -3.77 -8.01
CA PHE A 58 14.89 -3.60 -6.56
C PHE A 58 14.07 -4.73 -5.92
N TRP A 59 12.87 -5.01 -6.43
CA TRP A 59 12.00 -6.05 -5.87
C TRP A 59 12.57 -7.45 -6.00
N GLU A 60 13.13 -7.80 -7.17
CA GLU A 60 13.80 -9.08 -7.39
C GLU A 60 14.92 -9.34 -6.37
N ARG A 61 15.70 -8.31 -6.03
CA ARG A 61 16.77 -8.45 -5.02
C ARG A 61 16.28 -8.66 -3.60
N HIS A 62 15.05 -8.24 -3.30
CA HIS A 62 14.47 -8.30 -1.95
C HIS A 62 13.32 -9.30 -1.86
N GLU A 63 13.19 -10.19 -2.84
CA GLU A 63 12.11 -11.17 -2.85
C GLU A 63 12.21 -12.10 -1.63
N GLY A 64 11.12 -12.19 -0.87
CA GLY A 64 11.05 -12.96 0.37
C GLY A 64 11.78 -12.33 1.58
N MET A 65 12.37 -11.15 1.44
CA MET A 65 13.00 -10.42 2.55
C MET A 65 11.99 -9.58 3.33
N GLN A 66 12.33 -9.27 4.59
CA GLN A 66 11.60 -8.28 5.36
C GLN A 66 12.08 -6.88 5.01
N LEU A 67 11.13 -5.99 4.73
CA LEU A 67 11.41 -4.58 4.43
C LEU A 67 10.63 -3.65 5.35
N ARG A 68 11.20 -2.49 5.61
CA ARG A 68 10.59 -1.42 6.40
C ARG A 68 10.02 -0.33 5.48
N VAL A 69 8.73 -0.04 5.65
CA VAL A 69 8.14 1.16 5.07
C VAL A 69 8.49 2.35 5.96
N ARG A 70 9.15 3.35 5.38
CA ARG A 70 9.66 4.50 6.15
C ARG A 70 8.52 5.43 6.58
N ALA A 71 8.67 6.02 7.76
CA ALA A 71 7.75 7.05 8.21
C ALA A 71 7.78 8.25 7.25
N GLY A 72 6.61 8.69 6.79
CA GLY A 72 6.47 9.74 5.77
C GLY A 72 6.11 9.22 4.38
N SER A 73 6.14 7.90 4.14
CA SER A 73 5.58 7.29 2.93
C SER A 73 4.12 7.69 2.74
N GLY A 74 3.74 7.96 1.49
CA GLY A 74 2.45 8.53 1.13
C GLY A 74 1.57 7.54 0.36
N ALA A 75 0.27 7.51 0.66
CA ALA A 75 -0.69 6.72 -0.11
C ALA A 75 -0.97 7.36 -1.47
N VAL A 76 -0.87 6.56 -2.53
CA VAL A 76 -1.01 7.00 -3.93
C VAL A 76 -2.26 6.44 -4.62
N SER A 77 -3.05 5.65 -3.90
CA SER A 77 -4.27 5.06 -4.43
C SER A 77 -5.35 4.94 -3.36
N GLY A 78 -6.57 4.64 -3.81
CA GLY A 78 -7.67 4.32 -2.91
C GLY A 78 -7.42 3.01 -2.17
N ARG A 79 -8.01 2.88 -0.98
CA ARG A 79 -8.02 1.62 -0.25
C ARG A 79 -8.92 0.60 -0.96
N ASN A 80 -8.35 -0.53 -1.36
CA ASN A 80 -9.09 -1.68 -1.86
C ASN A 80 -9.60 -2.50 -0.66
N VAL A 81 -10.88 -2.91 -0.66
CA VAL A 81 -11.50 -3.61 0.47
C VAL A 81 -12.22 -4.85 -0.03
N PHE A 82 -11.92 -6.00 0.56
CA PHE A 82 -12.51 -7.28 0.23
C PHE A 82 -13.66 -7.58 1.19
N GLY A 83 -14.90 -7.42 0.70
CA GLY A 83 -16.10 -7.49 1.53
C GLY A 83 -16.32 -8.84 2.24
N GLY A 84 -15.78 -9.93 1.71
CA GLY A 84 -15.95 -11.28 2.26
C GLY A 84 -15.02 -11.64 3.43
N THR A 85 -13.87 -10.96 3.55
CA THR A 85 -12.81 -11.31 4.51
C THR A 85 -12.43 -10.15 5.43
N ALA A 86 -13.09 -8.99 5.25
CA ALA A 86 -12.72 -7.75 5.89
C ALA A 86 -11.25 -7.34 5.65
N ASP A 87 -10.61 -7.88 4.61
CA ASP A 87 -9.25 -7.48 4.23
C ASP A 87 -9.25 -6.15 3.49
N ALA A 88 -8.13 -5.45 3.58
CA ALA A 88 -7.87 -4.27 2.81
C ALA A 88 -6.42 -4.20 2.34
N GLU A 89 -6.22 -3.50 1.24
CA GLU A 89 -4.91 -3.16 0.68
C GLU A 89 -4.85 -1.66 0.42
N ILE A 90 -3.69 -1.07 0.71
CA ILE A 90 -3.33 0.28 0.26
C ILE A 90 -1.97 0.22 -0.44
N TRP A 91 -1.77 1.11 -1.40
CA TRP A 91 -0.47 1.28 -2.05
C TRP A 91 0.12 2.60 -1.60
N VAL A 92 1.37 2.54 -1.17
CA VAL A 92 2.16 3.71 -0.78
C VAL A 92 3.43 3.78 -1.61
N ILE A 93 3.97 4.98 -1.74
CA ILE A 93 5.32 5.21 -2.28
C ILE A 93 6.21 5.75 -1.17
N ASP A 94 7.50 5.62 -1.37
CA ASP A 94 8.50 6.05 -0.41
C ASP A 94 8.46 7.59 -0.18
N LYS A 95 8.85 8.02 1.02
CA LYS A 95 8.77 9.43 1.44
C LYS A 95 9.57 10.41 0.56
N ASP A 96 10.61 9.91 -0.11
CA ASP A 96 11.50 10.74 -0.94
C ASP A 96 11.09 10.69 -2.42
N ASP A 97 9.97 10.05 -2.74
CA ASP A 97 9.47 9.98 -4.11
C ASP A 97 8.97 11.36 -4.60
N PRO A 98 9.42 11.84 -5.78
CA PRO A 98 9.00 13.12 -6.35
C PRO A 98 7.49 13.27 -6.52
N LEU A 99 6.75 12.19 -6.70
CA LEU A 99 5.29 12.19 -6.86
C LEU A 99 4.56 12.65 -5.59
N LEU A 100 5.23 12.66 -4.43
CA LEU A 100 4.66 13.23 -3.20
C LEU A 100 4.81 14.76 -3.10
N ALA A 101 5.60 15.41 -3.97
CA ALA A 101 5.83 16.85 -3.94
C ALA A 101 4.60 17.72 -4.26
N PRO A 102 3.75 17.39 -5.27
CA PRO A 102 2.55 18.17 -5.57
C PRO A 102 1.59 18.25 -4.37
N ALA A 103 0.93 19.39 -4.15
CA ALA A 103 -0.05 19.52 -3.05
C ALA A 103 -1.39 18.83 -3.35
N ASP A 104 -1.76 18.72 -4.63
CA ASP A 104 -2.99 18.09 -5.09
C ASP A 104 -2.92 16.57 -4.96
N PRO A 105 -3.77 15.92 -4.14
CA PRO A 105 -3.78 14.46 -4.00
C PRO A 105 -4.10 13.71 -5.29
N TYR A 106 -4.80 14.32 -6.24
CA TYR A 106 -5.09 13.67 -7.52
C TYR A 106 -3.82 13.54 -8.38
N ALA A 107 -2.95 14.55 -8.35
CA ALA A 107 -1.66 14.55 -9.04
C ALA A 107 -0.64 13.56 -8.44
N ARG A 108 -0.94 12.93 -7.29
CA ARG A 108 -0.08 11.92 -6.63
C ARG A 108 -0.49 10.49 -6.97
N ARG A 109 -1.45 10.30 -7.88
CA ARG A 109 -2.00 8.97 -8.16
C ARG A 109 -1.07 8.17 -9.05
N VAL A 110 -0.83 6.93 -8.65
CA VAL A 110 -0.18 5.91 -9.47
C VAL A 110 -1.24 4.92 -9.93
N PHE A 111 -1.43 4.81 -11.24
CA PHE A 111 -2.42 3.91 -11.83
C PHE A 111 -1.87 2.49 -11.97
N ARG A 112 -2.77 1.50 -11.96
CA ARG A 112 -2.37 0.09 -11.96
C ARG A 112 -1.78 -0.33 -13.31
N ASP A 113 -2.21 0.31 -14.39
CA ASP A 113 -1.67 0.23 -15.75
C ASP A 113 -1.99 1.55 -16.46
N ALA A 114 -1.21 1.90 -17.49
CA ALA A 114 -1.56 3.00 -18.40
C ALA A 114 -2.91 2.69 -19.08
N HIS A 115 -4.01 3.15 -18.50
CA HIS A 115 -5.31 3.04 -19.14
C HIS A 115 -5.38 4.08 -20.26
N PRO A 116 -5.80 3.74 -21.49
CA PRO A 116 -5.80 4.70 -22.61
C PRO A 116 -6.61 5.98 -22.37
N LEU A 117 -7.53 5.98 -21.40
CA LEU A 117 -8.31 7.17 -21.02
C LEU A 117 -7.66 8.02 -19.92
N ASP A 118 -6.67 7.49 -19.20
CA ASP A 118 -6.05 8.14 -18.04
C ASP A 118 -4.53 8.35 -18.23
N ASN A 119 -3.93 7.83 -19.30
CA ASN A 119 -2.54 8.09 -19.67
C ASN A 119 -2.40 9.53 -20.18
N LEU A 120 -1.83 10.40 -19.34
CA LEU A 120 -1.41 11.75 -19.69
C LEU A 120 0.12 11.82 -19.59
N PRO A 121 0.86 11.58 -20.69
CA PRO A 121 2.31 11.53 -20.67
C PRO A 121 2.89 12.83 -20.09
N GLY A 122 3.77 12.68 -19.09
CA GLY A 122 4.40 13.81 -18.39
C GLY A 122 3.50 14.52 -17.36
N THR A 123 2.28 14.02 -17.11
CA THR A 123 1.34 14.56 -16.10
C THR A 123 1.02 13.55 -15.00
N VAL A 124 0.95 12.26 -15.32
CA VAL A 124 0.78 11.15 -14.36
C VAL A 124 1.90 10.14 -14.55
N ASP A 125 2.32 9.47 -13.47
CA ASP A 125 3.25 8.35 -13.57
C ASP A 125 2.49 7.08 -13.95
N ASP A 126 2.80 6.56 -15.13
CA ASP A 126 2.31 5.26 -15.62
C ASP A 126 3.20 4.10 -15.12
N GLY A 127 4.38 4.42 -14.57
CA GLY A 127 5.22 3.49 -13.83
C GLY A 127 4.56 3.19 -12.50
N ASN A 128 4.39 1.90 -12.21
CA ASN A 128 3.70 1.43 -11.01
C ASN A 128 4.59 0.55 -10.13
N GLY A 129 5.88 0.49 -10.50
CA GLY A 129 6.89 -0.40 -9.96
C GLY A 129 7.43 0.05 -8.61
N ASP A 130 7.31 1.32 -8.27
CA ASP A 130 7.72 1.89 -6.97
C ASP A 130 6.71 1.67 -5.84
N ARG A 131 5.54 1.13 -6.17
CA ARG A 131 4.46 0.94 -5.19
C ARG A 131 4.79 -0.15 -4.19
N ILE A 132 4.61 0.19 -2.93
CA ILE A 132 4.68 -0.71 -1.79
C ILE A 132 3.24 -1.06 -1.38
N LEU A 133 2.88 -2.34 -1.47
CA LEU A 133 1.58 -2.84 -1.01
C LEU A 133 1.63 -3.06 0.50
N LEU A 134 0.69 -2.44 1.21
CA LEU A 134 0.41 -2.72 2.62
C LEU A 134 -0.92 -3.43 2.72
N GLY A 135 -0.89 -4.65 3.25
CA GLY A 135 -2.07 -5.48 3.50
C GLY A 135 -2.45 -5.51 4.98
N SER A 136 -3.75 -5.67 5.23
CA SER A 136 -4.34 -5.59 6.58
C SER A 136 -3.90 -6.69 7.56
N ILE A 137 -3.22 -7.75 7.12
CA ILE A 137 -2.82 -8.87 7.97
C ILE A 137 -1.91 -8.41 9.11
N GLY A 138 -0.89 -7.59 8.82
CA GLY A 138 0.02 -7.09 9.86
C GLY A 138 -0.67 -6.17 10.87
N VAL A 139 -1.62 -5.34 10.39
CA VAL A 139 -2.44 -4.45 11.22
C VAL A 139 -3.32 -5.27 12.16
N LYS A 140 -4.05 -6.25 11.61
CA LYS A 140 -4.94 -7.14 12.37
C LYS A 140 -4.18 -7.95 13.41
N ALA A 141 -3.03 -8.51 13.03
CA ALA A 141 -2.17 -9.26 13.93
C ALA A 141 -1.69 -8.39 15.11
N THR A 142 -1.31 -7.13 14.83
CA THR A 142 -0.89 -6.18 15.87
C THR A 142 -2.06 -5.77 16.79
N ALA A 143 -3.26 -5.59 16.22
CA ALA A 143 -4.46 -5.20 16.96
C ALA A 143 -5.14 -6.34 17.71
N GLY A 144 -4.87 -7.60 17.34
CA GLY A 144 -5.60 -8.76 17.82
C GLY A 144 -7.07 -8.79 17.39
N ASP A 145 -7.42 -8.09 16.30
CA ASP A 145 -8.80 -7.94 15.82
C ASP A 145 -8.87 -8.14 14.29
N ASN A 146 -9.61 -9.17 13.86
CA ASN A 146 -9.81 -9.50 12.44
C ASN A 146 -10.64 -8.46 11.67
N GLY A 147 -11.37 -7.58 12.38
CA GLY A 147 -12.11 -6.48 11.80
C GLY A 147 -11.27 -5.22 11.57
N ASP A 148 -10.06 -5.14 12.12
CA ASP A 148 -9.23 -3.94 12.01
C ASP A 148 -8.59 -3.81 10.63
N ARG A 149 -8.35 -2.57 10.20
CA ARG A 149 -7.87 -2.22 8.87
C ARG A 149 -7.02 -0.97 8.91
N GLU A 150 -6.17 -0.78 7.90
CA GLU A 150 -5.48 0.49 7.69
C GLU A 150 -6.50 1.62 7.65
N ARG A 151 -6.38 2.54 8.61
CA ARG A 151 -7.11 3.80 8.62
C ARG A 151 -6.23 4.83 7.92
N PRO A 152 -6.61 5.32 6.72
CA PRO A 152 -5.94 6.48 6.17
C PRO A 152 -6.05 7.61 7.19
N ARG A 153 -4.93 8.12 7.69
CA ARG A 153 -4.93 9.37 8.45
C ARG A 153 -5.17 10.51 7.46
N ALA A 154 -6.41 10.70 7.05
CA ALA A 154 -6.79 11.94 6.40
C ALA A 154 -6.71 13.06 7.44
N ARG A 155 -5.88 14.07 7.18
CA ARG A 155 -6.05 15.40 7.79
C ARG A 155 -7.29 16.02 7.15
N ALA A 156 -8.46 15.47 7.46
CA ALA A 156 -9.73 16.03 7.07
C ALA A 156 -9.99 17.22 7.99
N ASP A 157 -9.57 18.41 7.57
CA ASP A 157 -10.18 19.63 8.09
C ASP A 157 -11.67 19.49 7.83
N ARG A 158 -12.38 19.28 8.92
CA ARG A 158 -13.80 18.98 8.95
C ARG A 158 -14.54 20.24 8.52
N VAL A 159 -14.74 20.42 7.21
CA VAL A 159 -15.69 21.41 6.69
C VAL A 159 -17.08 20.94 7.09
N ARG A 160 -17.50 21.30 8.30
CA ARG A 160 -18.91 21.29 8.69
C ARG A 160 -19.61 22.31 7.79
N ARG A 161 -20.13 21.86 6.64
CA ARG A 161 -21.18 22.62 5.96
C ARG A 161 -22.39 22.66 6.90
N ARG A 162 -22.51 23.78 7.62
CA ARG A 162 -23.74 24.16 8.32
C ARG A 162 -24.82 24.21 7.24
N ARG A 163 -25.79 23.29 7.29
CA ARG A 163 -27.04 23.45 6.56
C ARG A 163 -27.71 24.70 7.11
N GLU A 164 -27.45 25.85 6.51
CA GLU A 164 -28.35 26.98 6.66
C GLU A 164 -29.68 26.58 6.04
N ARG A 165 -30.69 26.47 6.91
CA ARG A 165 -32.08 26.36 6.48
C ARG A 165 -32.37 27.63 5.68
N LEU A 166 -32.53 27.47 4.36
CA LEU A 166 -33.24 28.47 3.56
C LEU A 166 -34.62 28.71 4.21
N PRO A 167 -35.01 29.95 4.47
CA PRO A 167 -36.35 30.24 4.96
C PRO A 167 -37.39 29.84 3.90
N PRO A 168 -38.59 29.42 4.31
CA PRO A 168 -39.63 29.00 3.38
C PRO A 168 -40.01 30.16 2.47
N VAL A 169 -40.01 29.88 1.16
CA VAL A 169 -40.54 30.79 0.13
C VAL A 169 -42.03 31.00 0.41
N GLY A 170 -42.39 32.22 0.81
CA GLY A 170 -43.78 32.63 1.00
C GLY A 170 -44.55 32.52 -0.32
N ARG A 171 -45.74 31.91 -0.27
CA ARG A 171 -46.68 31.91 -1.39
C ARG A 171 -47.12 33.36 -1.70
N PRO A 172 -47.23 33.76 -2.97
CA PRO A 172 -47.76 35.07 -3.32
C PRO A 172 -49.24 35.15 -2.92
N GLY A 173 -49.58 36.21 -2.18
CA GLY A 173 -50.94 36.48 -1.71
C GLY A 173 -51.89 36.73 -2.89
N SER A 174 -53.06 36.11 -2.82
CA SER A 174 -54.22 36.40 -3.65
C SER A 174 -54.72 37.82 -3.35
N GLY A 175 -54.41 38.78 -4.22
CA GLY A 175 -55.10 40.06 -4.25
C GLY A 175 -56.48 39.88 -4.90
N GLN A 176 -57.54 40.18 -4.15
CA GLN A 176 -58.83 40.53 -4.74
C GLN A 176 -58.82 42.02 -5.09
N PRO A 177 -59.26 42.45 -6.28
CA PRO A 177 -59.69 43.81 -6.51
C PRO A 177 -61.14 43.98 -5.99
N GLY A 178 -61.48 45.21 -5.62
CA GLY A 178 -62.73 45.56 -4.94
C GLY A 178 -64.00 45.55 -5.80
#